data_AF-A0A6N8Y6Y3-F1
#
_entry.id   AF-A0A6N8Y6Y3-F1
#
_cell.length_a   1.000
_cell.length_b   1.000
_cell.length_c   1.000
_cell.angle_alpha   90.00
_cell.angle_beta   90.00
_cell.angle_gamma   90.00
#
_symmetry.space_group_name_H-M   'P 1'
#
loop_
_entity.id
_entity.type
_entity.pdbx_description
1 polymer ?
#
loop_
_entity_poly.entity_id
_entity_poly.type
_entity_poly.pdbx_seq_one_letter_code
_entity_poly.pdbx_strand_id
1 'polypeptide(L)'
;MKKVAALTLFFLCVFILVFSVAPPASAHHGVTAKEASAGDMDDMRNFLLHMKEHREPRVTSDEGRVEFRNALRNNNGVWRHGDTYVITVNKSTGGEATDAPFQSGDIILFHGRHPGALSGSLRGIPVFRRLMDMAEGAGDKVVCVQDDRTGKGGRHICAVGDSDTGEAGDSLIHVGGFDHELREADHSKSLDACPDLSGKGWLSADMVNDEPSLVRYLEGVEAHITEEFAEVSNSRGRLPLVRMIQLMPCWREPPWQSGSIYFYIVTGTDKMYGIFNGNSPQLQDRSLRLVDDNGVEVAKRILEEVDRQDDTPGEGFLTYLWEDPTVIGDEVLCEETAPASGPSPEDEDVFCEAGNPIPGRSPGTSVKIGYFIRTDFGIEGGTKYVLGSGIYPGSEQGGSGGSDGSGGGGCAIASGSGNELDAGTFNLFLIAAVLFLAASVGRRLGATQGS
;
A
#
# COMPACT_ATOMS: atom_id res chain seq x y z
N MET A 1 48.82 46.77 -33.65
CA MET A 1 49.02 46.08 -32.36
C MET A 1 47.75 45.95 -31.51
N LYS A 2 46.94 47.00 -31.30
CA LYS A 2 45.71 46.90 -30.46
C LYS A 2 44.65 45.88 -30.92
N LYS A 3 44.50 45.66 -32.23
CA LYS A 3 43.52 44.70 -32.78
C LYS A 3 43.88 43.23 -32.54
N VAL A 4 45.18 42.92 -32.42
CA VAL A 4 45.64 41.54 -32.18
C VAL A 4 45.36 41.14 -30.74
N ALA A 5 45.65 42.03 -29.78
CA ALA A 5 45.41 41.78 -28.35
C ALA A 5 43.92 41.56 -28.02
N ALA A 6 43.01 42.29 -28.66
CA ALA A 6 41.58 42.10 -28.47
C ALA A 6 41.09 40.74 -28.99
N LEU A 7 41.64 40.27 -30.12
CA LEU A 7 41.29 38.97 -30.68
C LEU A 7 41.81 37.81 -29.80
N THR A 8 43.02 37.95 -29.26
CA THR A 8 43.59 36.94 -28.35
C THR A 8 42.81 36.84 -27.05
N LEU A 9 42.37 37.98 -26.49
CA LEU A 9 41.55 38.00 -25.27
C LEU A 9 40.17 37.37 -25.50
N PHE A 10 39.55 37.67 -26.65
CA PHE A 10 38.26 37.08 -27.01
C PHE A 10 38.35 35.56 -27.17
N PHE A 11 39.40 35.07 -27.85
CA PHE A 11 39.64 33.63 -27.97
C PHE A 11 39.90 32.98 -26.61
N LEU A 12 40.64 33.63 -25.72
CA LEU A 12 40.89 33.11 -24.37
C LEU A 12 39.60 33.02 -23.54
N CYS A 13 38.73 34.03 -23.60
CA CYS A 13 37.44 34.02 -22.91
C CYS A 13 36.49 32.96 -23.47
N VAL A 14 36.44 32.78 -24.79
CA VAL A 14 35.63 31.72 -25.43
C VAL A 14 36.19 30.34 -25.08
N PHE A 15 37.51 30.16 -25.05
CA PHE A 15 38.11 28.89 -24.64
C PHE A 15 37.82 28.59 -23.16
N ILE A 16 37.92 29.57 -22.27
CA ILE A 16 37.55 29.39 -20.86
C ILE A 16 36.06 29.05 -20.74
N LEU A 17 35.17 29.70 -21.48
CA LEU A 17 33.73 29.37 -21.47
C LEU A 17 33.44 27.97 -22.01
N VAL A 18 34.11 27.52 -23.08
CA VAL A 18 33.90 26.19 -23.67
C VAL A 18 34.47 25.07 -22.79
N PHE A 19 35.55 25.33 -22.04
CA PHE A 19 36.12 24.36 -21.09
C PHE A 19 35.56 24.46 -19.66
N SER A 20 34.82 25.53 -19.32
CA SER A 20 34.09 25.65 -18.04
C SER A 20 32.72 24.98 -18.09
N VAL A 21 32.25 24.60 -19.28
CA VAL A 21 31.18 23.62 -19.46
C VAL A 21 31.82 22.26 -19.66
N ALA A 22 32.62 21.81 -18.69
CA ALA A 22 32.65 20.38 -18.47
C ALA A 22 31.18 20.01 -18.19
N PRO A 23 30.58 19.02 -18.89
CA PRO A 23 29.36 18.43 -18.35
C PRO A 23 29.68 18.12 -16.90
N PRO A 24 28.79 18.45 -15.92
CA PRO A 24 29.03 18.06 -14.55
C PRO A 24 29.44 16.60 -14.63
N ALA A 25 30.65 16.26 -14.18
CA ALA A 25 31.17 14.91 -14.28
C ALA A 25 30.02 14.03 -13.78
N SER A 26 29.33 13.35 -14.71
CA SER A 26 28.06 12.76 -14.37
C SER A 26 28.46 11.70 -13.38
N ALA A 27 28.07 11.93 -12.11
CA ALA A 27 28.32 11.04 -11.01
C ALA A 27 28.08 9.63 -11.54
N HIS A 28 29.09 8.77 -11.38
CA HIS A 28 29.17 7.41 -11.92
C HIS A 28 27.78 6.85 -12.19
N HIS A 29 27.49 6.47 -13.44
CA HIS A 29 26.34 5.63 -13.75
C HIS A 29 26.38 4.45 -12.78
N GLY A 30 25.57 4.50 -11.74
CA GLY A 30 25.75 3.57 -10.65
C GLY A 30 25.37 2.18 -11.13
N VAL A 31 26.05 1.17 -10.58
CA VAL A 31 25.84 -0.23 -10.96
C VAL A 31 24.36 -0.57 -10.77
N THR A 32 23.76 -1.22 -11.77
CA THR A 32 22.39 -1.71 -11.75
C THR A 32 22.31 -3.11 -11.15
N ALA A 33 21.11 -3.54 -10.75
CA ALA A 33 20.89 -4.91 -10.26
C ALA A 33 21.27 -5.97 -11.30
N LYS A 34 21.11 -5.66 -12.59
CA LYS A 34 21.53 -6.55 -13.69
C LYS A 34 23.05 -6.71 -13.72
N GLU A 35 23.78 -5.60 -13.66
CA GLU A 35 25.25 -5.63 -13.64
C GLU A 35 25.77 -6.32 -12.37
N ALA A 36 25.22 -5.99 -11.20
CA ALA A 36 25.56 -6.64 -9.94
C ALA A 36 25.28 -8.15 -9.94
N SER A 37 24.22 -8.60 -10.62
CA SER A 37 23.87 -10.04 -10.71
C SER A 37 24.85 -10.86 -11.55
N ALA A 38 25.53 -10.22 -12.51
CA ALA A 38 26.50 -10.85 -13.40
C ALA A 38 27.96 -10.56 -12.98
N GLY A 39 28.12 -9.63 -12.04
CA GLY A 39 29.38 -9.07 -11.61
C GLY A 39 30.02 -9.78 -10.42
N ASP A 40 31.05 -9.15 -9.88
CA ASP A 40 31.77 -9.62 -8.70
C ASP A 40 31.32 -8.89 -7.41
N MET A 41 32.10 -9.04 -6.34
CA MET A 41 31.82 -8.41 -5.05
C MET A 41 31.86 -6.88 -5.12
N ASP A 42 32.73 -6.31 -5.95
CA ASP A 42 32.84 -4.86 -6.09
C ASP A 42 31.64 -4.30 -6.86
N ASP A 43 31.11 -5.04 -7.84
CA ASP A 43 29.85 -4.68 -8.51
C ASP A 43 28.68 -4.66 -7.52
N MET A 44 28.53 -5.67 -6.67
CA MET A 44 27.49 -5.70 -5.63
C MET A 44 27.66 -4.58 -4.58
N ARG A 45 28.90 -4.24 -4.23
CA ARG A 45 29.19 -3.10 -3.35
C ARG A 45 28.77 -1.78 -3.99
N ASN A 46 29.15 -1.55 -5.24
CA ASN A 46 28.82 -0.33 -5.97
C ASN A 46 27.31 -0.19 -6.20
N PHE A 47 26.61 -1.32 -6.40
CA PHE A 47 25.15 -1.35 -6.48
C PHE A 47 24.48 -0.85 -5.19
N LEU A 48 24.96 -1.28 -4.02
CA LEU A 48 24.42 -0.80 -2.74
C LEU A 48 24.76 0.65 -2.43
N LEU A 49 25.97 1.10 -2.78
CA LEU A 49 26.34 2.52 -2.66
C LEU A 49 25.45 3.39 -3.54
N HIS A 50 25.25 2.97 -4.79
CA HIS A 50 24.35 3.66 -5.72
C HIS A 50 22.93 3.75 -5.16
N MET A 51 22.41 2.68 -4.55
CA MET A 51 21.09 2.71 -3.94
C MET A 51 21.03 3.67 -2.76
N LYS A 52 22.04 3.64 -1.87
CA LYS A 52 22.12 4.53 -0.71
C LYS A 52 22.11 6.01 -1.15
N GLU A 53 22.97 6.36 -2.10
CA GLU A 53 23.03 7.72 -2.68
C GLU A 53 21.70 8.14 -3.33
N HIS A 54 21.00 7.19 -3.97
CA HIS A 54 19.70 7.46 -4.59
C HIS A 54 18.55 7.63 -3.56
N ARG A 55 18.64 6.97 -2.41
CA ARG A 55 17.67 7.03 -1.32
C ARG A 55 17.70 8.38 -0.61
N GLU A 56 18.90 8.86 -0.26
CA GLU A 56 19.13 10.08 0.53
C GLU A 56 18.28 11.29 0.09
N PRO A 57 18.18 11.64 -1.21
CA PRO A 57 17.37 12.78 -1.64
C PRO A 57 15.86 12.49 -1.75
N ARG A 58 15.44 11.22 -1.85
CA ARG A 58 14.06 10.85 -2.19
C ARG A 58 13.19 10.45 -1.00
N VAL A 59 13.77 10.02 0.12
CA VAL A 59 12.97 9.56 1.28
C VAL A 59 12.48 10.70 2.17
N THR A 60 12.86 11.93 1.85
CA THR A 60 12.47 13.15 2.57
C THR A 60 11.02 13.59 2.30
N SER A 61 10.41 13.16 1.19
CA SER A 61 9.00 13.39 0.89
C SER A 61 8.23 12.08 0.75
N ASP A 62 6.92 12.09 1.05
CA ASP A 62 6.07 10.90 0.88
C ASP A 62 6.00 10.45 -0.58
N GLU A 63 5.99 11.39 -1.53
CA GLU A 63 6.07 11.09 -2.96
C GLU A 63 7.37 10.34 -3.32
N GLY A 64 8.52 10.88 -2.89
CA GLY A 64 9.80 10.26 -3.18
C GLY A 64 9.98 8.90 -2.49
N ARG A 65 9.35 8.68 -1.33
CA ARG A 65 9.26 7.35 -0.69
C ARG A 65 8.50 6.34 -1.55
N VAL A 66 7.37 6.75 -2.14
CA VAL A 66 6.58 5.87 -3.01
C VAL A 66 7.30 5.62 -4.34
N GLU A 67 7.87 6.65 -4.96
CA GLU A 67 8.68 6.51 -6.18
C GLU A 67 9.87 5.58 -5.96
N PHE A 68 10.59 5.74 -4.86
CA PHE A 68 11.69 4.87 -4.48
C PHE A 68 11.23 3.42 -4.31
N ARG A 69 10.14 3.19 -3.58
CA ARG A 69 9.54 1.86 -3.40
C ARG A 69 9.14 1.22 -4.74
N ASN A 70 8.57 2.00 -5.66
CA ASN A 70 8.24 1.53 -6.99
C ASN A 70 9.48 1.16 -7.80
N ALA A 71 10.53 1.97 -7.73
CA ALA A 71 11.78 1.69 -8.40
C ALA A 71 12.41 0.38 -7.90
N LEU A 72 12.30 0.07 -6.60
CA LEU A 72 12.76 -1.21 -6.01
C LEU A 72 11.96 -2.42 -6.51
N ARG A 73 10.71 -2.24 -6.94
CA ARG A 73 9.82 -3.33 -7.38
C ARG A 73 9.89 -3.63 -8.86
N ASN A 74 10.26 -2.65 -9.69
CA ASN A 74 10.27 -2.79 -11.14
C ASN A 74 11.23 -3.92 -11.58
N ASN A 75 10.66 -5.02 -12.06
CA ASN A 75 11.44 -6.14 -12.60
C ASN A 75 12.19 -5.68 -13.85
N ASN A 76 13.52 -5.85 -13.85
CA ASN A 76 14.45 -5.31 -14.85
C ASN A 76 14.71 -3.80 -14.77
N GLY A 77 14.28 -3.16 -13.68
CA GLY A 77 14.69 -1.81 -13.34
C GLY A 77 16.11 -1.76 -12.77
N VAL A 78 16.55 -0.55 -12.44
CA VAL A 78 17.88 -0.28 -11.86
C VAL A 78 18.12 -1.09 -10.58
N TRP A 79 17.08 -1.31 -9.78
CA TRP A 79 17.21 -1.88 -8.43
C TRP A 79 16.78 -3.35 -8.31
N ARG A 80 16.29 -3.95 -9.40
CA ARG A 80 15.82 -5.34 -9.39
C ARG A 80 16.01 -6.02 -10.73
N HIS A 81 16.73 -7.13 -10.73
CA HIS A 81 16.88 -8.01 -11.88
C HIS A 81 16.94 -9.47 -11.44
N GLY A 82 15.94 -10.25 -11.85
CA GLY A 82 15.77 -11.64 -11.40
C GLY A 82 15.78 -11.74 -9.87
N ASP A 83 16.77 -12.46 -9.36
CA ASP A 83 16.99 -12.74 -7.94
C ASP A 83 17.83 -11.67 -7.22
N THR A 84 18.36 -10.68 -7.96
CA THR A 84 19.16 -9.59 -7.39
C THR A 84 18.28 -8.37 -7.14
N TYR A 85 18.10 -8.03 -5.87
CA TYR A 85 17.34 -6.88 -5.40
C TYR A 85 17.87 -6.40 -4.05
N VAL A 86 17.33 -5.26 -3.59
CA VAL A 86 17.63 -4.68 -2.28
C VAL A 86 16.52 -5.00 -1.28
N ILE A 87 16.94 -5.45 -0.11
CA ILE A 87 16.12 -5.61 1.09
C ILE A 87 16.48 -4.48 2.05
N THR A 88 15.50 -3.75 2.57
CA THR A 88 15.75 -2.76 3.63
C THR A 88 15.21 -3.27 4.95
N VAL A 89 16.05 -3.28 5.97
CA VAL A 89 15.75 -3.75 7.32
C VAL A 89 15.76 -2.55 8.25
N ASN A 90 14.71 -2.38 9.05
CA ASN A 90 14.75 -1.41 10.15
C ASN A 90 15.52 -2.01 11.34
N LYS A 91 16.48 -1.26 11.89
CA LYS A 91 17.08 -1.55 13.18
C LYS A 91 16.16 -0.97 14.25
N SER A 92 15.31 -1.79 14.86
CA SER A 92 14.52 -1.33 16.01
C SER A 92 15.47 -0.85 17.10
N THR A 93 15.38 0.43 17.45
CA THR A 93 16.16 1.10 18.51
C THR A 93 15.67 0.74 19.93
N GLY A 94 14.98 -0.39 20.08
CA GLY A 94 14.28 -0.81 21.29
C GLY A 94 15.19 -1.13 22.48
N GLY A 95 15.60 -0.08 23.21
CA GLY A 95 15.96 -0.10 24.63
C GLY A 95 17.43 -0.37 24.97
N GLU A 96 17.93 0.38 25.96
CA GLU A 96 19.28 0.31 26.56
C GLU A 96 19.87 -1.10 26.65
N ALA A 97 20.60 -1.49 25.61
CA ALA A 97 21.85 -2.25 25.71
C ALA A 97 22.56 -2.09 24.37
N THR A 98 23.65 -1.31 24.38
CA THR A 98 24.60 -1.08 23.29
C THR A 98 25.32 -2.35 22.79
N ASP A 99 24.85 -3.54 23.17
CA ASP A 99 25.43 -4.85 22.83
C ASP A 99 24.36 -5.92 22.56
N ALA A 100 23.06 -5.58 22.56
CA ALA A 100 22.03 -6.57 22.23
C ALA A 100 22.00 -6.79 20.71
N PRO A 101 22.29 -8.00 20.20
CA PRO A 101 22.14 -8.29 18.79
C PRO A 101 20.68 -8.02 18.41
N PHE A 102 20.47 -7.47 17.21
CA PHE A 102 19.26 -7.54 16.40
C PHE A 102 18.19 -8.47 17.04
N GLN A 103 16.97 -8.00 17.32
CA GLN A 103 15.93 -8.81 18.01
C GLN A 103 14.93 -9.47 17.06
N SER A 104 14.43 -10.66 17.39
CA SER A 104 13.36 -11.33 16.64
C SER A 104 12.13 -10.40 16.54
N GLY A 105 11.87 -9.84 15.36
CA GLY A 105 10.82 -8.84 15.17
C GLY A 105 11.23 -7.63 14.35
N ASP A 106 12.52 -7.45 14.02
CA ASP A 106 12.93 -6.43 13.05
C ASP A 106 12.25 -6.70 11.70
N ILE A 107 11.94 -5.68 10.90
CA ILE A 107 11.07 -5.85 9.72
C ILE A 107 11.81 -5.50 8.45
N ILE A 108 11.55 -6.30 7.42
CA ILE A 108 11.93 -5.98 6.05
C ILE A 108 10.92 -4.96 5.54
N LEU A 109 11.33 -3.69 5.53
CA LEU A 109 10.51 -2.58 5.03
C LEU A 109 10.26 -2.72 3.53
N PHE A 110 11.25 -3.23 2.80
CA PHE A 110 11.17 -3.45 1.36
C PHE A 110 11.73 -4.82 1.02
N HIS A 111 10.90 -5.67 0.43
CA HIS A 111 11.31 -6.90 -0.24
C HIS A 111 10.79 -6.83 -1.66
N GLY A 112 11.67 -6.83 -2.66
CA GLY A 112 11.27 -6.71 -4.07
C GLY A 112 10.21 -7.75 -4.48
N ARG A 113 10.26 -8.95 -3.90
CA ARG A 113 9.37 -10.08 -4.20
C ARG A 113 8.21 -10.33 -3.23
N HIS A 114 8.30 -9.87 -1.96
CA HIS A 114 7.42 -10.31 -0.87
C HIS A 114 7.11 -9.15 0.10
N PRO A 115 6.20 -8.22 -0.25
CA PRO A 115 5.81 -7.17 0.68
C PRO A 115 5.31 -7.77 2.00
N GLY A 116 5.87 -7.35 3.14
CA GLY A 116 5.46 -7.79 4.47
C GLY A 116 6.21 -8.97 5.08
N ALA A 117 7.30 -9.42 4.46
CA ALA A 117 8.18 -10.39 5.11
C ALA A 117 8.72 -9.86 6.45
N LEU A 118 8.63 -10.65 7.53
CA LEU A 118 9.21 -10.32 8.83
C LEU A 118 10.64 -10.82 8.90
N SER A 119 11.59 -10.04 9.46
CA SER A 119 13.00 -10.47 9.49
C SER A 119 13.23 -11.72 10.35
N GLY A 120 12.26 -12.10 11.18
CA GLY A 120 12.30 -13.34 11.96
C GLY A 120 12.64 -14.57 11.11
N SER A 121 12.08 -14.66 9.90
CA SER A 121 12.40 -15.74 8.94
C SER A 121 13.81 -15.60 8.38
N LEU A 122 14.30 -14.38 8.15
CA LEU A 122 15.64 -14.11 7.64
C LEU A 122 16.75 -14.39 8.65
N ARG A 123 16.51 -14.16 9.95
CA ARG A 123 17.51 -14.38 11.01
C ARG A 123 17.82 -15.84 11.27
N GLY A 124 16.89 -16.73 10.92
CA GLY A 124 17.13 -18.17 10.90
C GLY A 124 18.24 -18.57 9.91
N ILE A 125 18.67 -17.65 9.04
CA ILE A 125 19.63 -17.87 7.98
C ILE A 125 21.02 -17.38 8.44
N PRO A 126 21.97 -18.30 8.73
CA PRO A 126 23.33 -17.96 9.18
C PRO A 126 24.06 -16.86 8.40
N VAL A 127 23.95 -16.86 7.06
CA VAL A 127 24.64 -15.87 6.22
C VAL A 127 24.06 -14.46 6.40
N PHE A 128 22.73 -14.35 6.53
CA PHE A 128 22.05 -13.09 6.80
C PHE A 128 22.44 -12.54 8.18
N ARG A 129 22.40 -13.38 9.22
CA ARG A 129 22.79 -12.98 10.58
C ARG A 129 24.21 -12.44 10.62
N ARG A 130 25.16 -13.18 10.04
CA ARG A 130 26.57 -12.76 9.96
C ARG A 130 26.71 -11.41 9.24
N LEU A 131 25.97 -11.21 8.16
CA LEU A 131 26.02 -9.97 7.39
C LEU A 131 25.47 -8.78 8.19
N MET A 132 24.40 -8.98 8.96
CA MET A 132 23.83 -7.96 9.84
C MET A 132 24.81 -7.54 10.93
N ASP A 133 25.42 -8.50 11.62
CA ASP A 133 26.44 -8.22 12.65
C ASP A 133 27.63 -7.43 12.07
N MET A 134 28.04 -7.76 10.84
CA MET A 134 29.11 -7.04 10.13
C MET A 134 28.70 -5.61 9.77
N ALA A 135 27.47 -5.41 9.29
CA ALA A 135 26.98 -4.10 8.87
C ALA A 135 26.85 -3.15 10.06
N GLU A 136 26.38 -3.65 11.22
CA GLU A 136 26.30 -2.87 12.44
C GLU A 136 27.66 -2.38 12.93
N GLY A 137 28.67 -3.25 12.93
CA GLY A 137 30.03 -2.87 13.32
C GLY A 137 30.71 -1.95 12.31
N ALA A 138 30.25 -1.93 11.06
CA ALA A 138 30.85 -1.17 9.98
C ALA A 138 30.28 0.25 9.82
N GLY A 139 29.09 0.52 10.38
CA GLY A 139 28.42 1.81 10.26
C GLY A 139 27.96 2.08 8.82
N ASP A 140 28.50 3.12 8.21
CA ASP A 140 28.16 3.59 6.86
C ASP A 140 28.87 2.82 5.73
N LYS A 141 29.78 1.89 6.08
CA LYS A 141 30.57 1.12 5.11
C LYS A 141 29.83 -0.11 4.61
N VAL A 142 30.00 -0.41 3.32
CA VAL A 142 29.49 -1.65 2.73
C VAL A 142 30.33 -2.85 3.17
N VAL A 143 29.67 -3.83 3.76
CA VAL A 143 30.21 -5.14 4.08
C VAL A 143 29.65 -6.19 3.14
N CYS A 144 30.42 -7.23 2.82
CA CYS A 144 29.97 -8.29 1.93
C CYS A 144 30.36 -9.66 2.49
N VAL A 145 29.50 -10.65 2.21
CA VAL A 145 29.74 -12.07 2.48
C VAL A 145 29.47 -12.87 1.22
N GLN A 146 30.16 -14.00 1.06
CA GLN A 146 29.86 -14.96 0.02
C GLN A 146 28.87 -16.01 0.56
N ASP A 147 27.78 -16.25 -0.15
CA ASP A 147 26.86 -17.35 0.17
C ASP A 147 27.27 -18.62 -0.57
N ASP A 148 27.93 -19.52 0.17
CA ASP A 148 28.44 -20.78 -0.36
C ASP A 148 27.32 -21.81 -0.65
N ARG A 149 26.07 -21.53 -0.25
CA ARG A 149 24.94 -22.45 -0.44
C ARG A 149 24.53 -22.64 -1.88
N THR A 150 24.85 -21.70 -2.77
CA THR A 150 24.41 -21.72 -4.18
C THR A 150 25.33 -22.55 -5.10
N GLY A 151 26.37 -23.20 -4.59
CA GLY A 151 27.31 -23.98 -5.39
C GLY A 151 28.45 -23.15 -6.00
N LYS A 152 29.16 -23.71 -7.01
CA LYS A 152 30.44 -23.16 -7.53
C LYS A 152 30.26 -21.73 -8.07
N GLY A 153 30.81 -20.77 -7.35
CA GLY A 153 30.76 -19.33 -7.66
C GLY A 153 29.86 -18.51 -6.74
N GLY A 154 29.72 -18.94 -5.46
CA GLY A 154 28.78 -18.42 -4.45
C GLY A 154 28.44 -16.93 -4.60
N ARG A 155 27.14 -16.61 -4.56
CA ARG A 155 26.63 -15.24 -4.75
C ARG A 155 27.19 -14.31 -3.67
N HIS A 156 27.48 -13.08 -4.07
CA HIS A 156 27.90 -12.02 -3.15
C HIS A 156 26.68 -11.34 -2.58
N ILE A 157 26.61 -11.29 -1.25
CA ILE A 157 25.57 -10.58 -0.52
C ILE A 157 26.25 -9.47 0.23
N CYS A 158 25.83 -8.23 -0.03
CA CYS A 158 26.38 -7.07 0.65
C CYS A 158 25.33 -6.40 1.53
N ALA A 159 25.77 -5.65 2.52
CA ALA A 159 24.94 -4.80 3.33
C ALA A 159 25.62 -3.47 3.65
N VAL A 160 24.83 -2.42 3.79
CA VAL A 160 25.29 -1.08 4.18
C VAL A 160 24.34 -0.49 5.20
N GLY A 161 24.89 0.00 6.30
CA GLY A 161 24.14 0.77 7.28
C GLY A 161 23.88 2.20 6.78
N ASP A 162 22.71 2.69 7.14
CA ASP A 162 22.30 4.06 6.97
C ASP A 162 22.05 4.65 8.36
N SER A 163 22.95 5.54 8.77
CA SER A 163 22.94 6.20 10.07
C SER A 163 22.16 7.51 10.07
N ASP A 164 21.69 7.98 8.90
CA ASP A 164 21.30 9.39 8.71
C ASP A 164 19.85 9.56 8.22
N THR A 165 18.92 8.72 8.69
CA THR A 165 17.57 8.66 8.08
C THR A 165 16.57 9.75 8.50
N GLY A 166 17.02 10.85 9.13
CA GLY A 166 16.18 12.01 9.47
C GLY A 166 15.58 11.97 10.89
N GLU A 167 14.57 12.81 11.13
CA GLU A 167 14.02 13.15 12.46
C GLU A 167 13.59 11.97 13.35
N ALA A 168 13.35 10.78 12.78
CA ALA A 168 12.96 9.58 13.52
C ALA A 168 14.13 8.84 14.18
N GLY A 169 15.40 9.12 13.81
CA GLY A 169 16.57 8.48 14.42
C GLY A 169 16.70 6.98 14.15
N ASP A 170 15.94 6.44 13.20
CA ASP A 170 15.97 5.02 12.83
C ASP A 170 17.24 4.72 12.03
N SER A 171 17.96 3.66 12.41
CA SER A 171 19.06 3.15 11.60
C SER A 171 18.49 2.10 10.64
N LEU A 172 18.71 2.27 9.34
CA LEU A 172 18.31 1.27 8.37
C LEU A 172 19.52 0.48 7.90
N ILE A 173 19.33 -0.80 7.59
CA ILE A 173 20.34 -1.60 6.90
C ILE A 173 19.78 -2.04 5.57
N HIS A 174 20.51 -1.74 4.52
CA HIS A 174 20.19 -2.16 3.18
C HIS A 174 21.02 -3.38 2.80
N VAL A 175 20.40 -4.39 2.22
CA VAL A 175 21.02 -5.68 1.88
C VAL A 175 20.79 -5.97 0.41
N GLY A 176 21.85 -6.19 -0.35
CA GLY A 176 21.82 -6.42 -1.80
C GLY A 176 22.27 -7.84 -2.13
N GLY A 177 21.66 -8.45 -3.15
CA GLY A 177 22.04 -9.79 -3.65
C GLY A 177 21.55 -10.94 -2.76
N PHE A 178 20.75 -10.64 -1.74
CA PHE A 178 20.14 -11.65 -0.88
C PHE A 178 18.94 -12.27 -1.59
N ASP A 179 19.19 -13.33 -2.35
CA ASP A 179 18.12 -14.15 -2.90
C ASP A 179 17.77 -15.25 -1.92
N HIS A 180 16.71 -15.01 -1.17
CA HIS A 180 15.99 -16.12 -0.58
C HIS A 180 14.59 -16.05 -1.16
N GLU A 181 14.18 -17.14 -1.80
CA GLU A 181 12.79 -17.53 -1.76
C GLU A 181 12.47 -17.67 -0.27
N LEU A 182 11.99 -16.57 0.32
CA LEU A 182 11.18 -16.63 1.51
C LEU A 182 9.96 -17.44 1.07
N ARG A 183 10.11 -18.76 1.01
CA ARG A 183 9.01 -19.70 0.89
C ARG A 183 8.00 -19.18 1.89
N GLU A 184 6.92 -18.62 1.35
CA GLU A 184 5.81 -17.96 2.01
C GLU A 184 5.95 -18.21 3.50
N ALA A 185 6.64 -17.32 4.21
CA ALA A 185 7.14 -17.62 5.55
C ALA A 185 5.92 -17.76 6.45
N ASP A 186 5.36 -18.97 6.48
CA ASP A 186 3.97 -19.35 6.74
C ASP A 186 3.20 -18.23 7.45
N HIS A 187 2.86 -17.17 6.70
CA HIS A 187 2.30 -15.94 7.26
C HIS A 187 0.93 -16.22 7.89
N SER A 188 0.32 -17.35 7.49
CA SER A 188 -0.91 -17.91 8.03
C SER A 188 -0.81 -18.31 9.50
N LYS A 189 0.39 -18.55 10.05
CA LYS A 189 0.55 -19.11 11.40
C LYS A 189 0.83 -18.09 12.51
N SER A 190 1.14 -16.83 12.19
CA SER A 190 1.59 -15.85 13.20
C SER A 190 0.63 -14.69 13.44
N LEU A 191 -0.39 -14.50 12.60
CA LEU A 191 -1.50 -13.63 12.96
C LEU A 191 -2.54 -14.52 13.64
N ASP A 192 -2.46 -14.57 14.97
CA ASP A 192 -3.45 -15.21 15.84
C ASP A 192 -4.83 -14.57 15.58
N ALA A 193 -5.54 -15.05 14.57
CA ALA A 193 -6.81 -14.55 14.04
C ALA A 193 -6.77 -13.10 13.50
N CYS A 194 -7.43 -12.88 12.37
CA CYS A 194 -7.71 -11.52 11.91
C CYS A 194 -8.61 -10.82 12.95
N PRO A 195 -8.39 -9.52 13.22
CA PRO A 195 -9.14 -8.83 14.27
C PRO A 195 -10.65 -8.90 14.01
N ASP A 196 -11.41 -9.22 15.05
CA ASP A 196 -12.87 -9.33 15.00
C ASP A 196 -13.51 -7.93 15.15
N LEU A 197 -14.28 -7.52 14.15
CA LEU A 197 -15.05 -6.28 14.16
C LEU A 197 -16.22 -6.33 15.15
N SER A 198 -16.83 -7.51 15.34
CA SER A 198 -18.09 -7.65 16.05
C SER A 198 -17.96 -7.38 17.55
N GLY A 199 -16.83 -7.79 18.16
CA GLY A 199 -16.53 -7.51 19.57
C GLY A 199 -16.43 -6.02 19.92
N LYS A 200 -16.18 -5.16 18.92
CA LYS A 200 -16.07 -3.69 19.07
C LYS A 200 -17.35 -2.95 18.66
N GLY A 201 -18.36 -3.65 18.14
CA GLY A 201 -19.58 -3.05 17.62
C GLY A 201 -19.42 -2.33 16.27
N TRP A 202 -18.31 -2.59 15.57
CA TRP A 202 -18.08 -2.11 14.22
C TRP A 202 -18.85 -2.99 13.21
N LEU A 203 -19.30 -2.38 12.11
CA LEU A 203 -19.97 -3.13 11.04
C LEU A 203 -18.95 -3.89 10.19
N SER A 204 -19.30 -5.10 9.79
CA SER A 204 -18.56 -5.86 8.78
C SER A 204 -19.00 -5.49 7.36
N ALA A 205 -18.17 -5.82 6.37
CA ALA A 205 -18.42 -5.48 4.98
C ALA A 205 -19.73 -6.09 4.43
N ASP A 206 -20.12 -7.27 4.88
CA ASP A 206 -21.38 -7.94 4.49
C ASP A 206 -22.63 -7.28 5.09
N MET A 207 -22.46 -6.41 6.10
CA MET A 207 -23.56 -5.65 6.70
C MET A 207 -23.81 -4.29 6.01
N VAL A 208 -22.98 -3.91 5.03
CA VAL A 208 -23.12 -2.65 4.29
C VAL A 208 -24.14 -2.83 3.17
N ASN A 209 -25.25 -2.11 3.26
CA ASN A 209 -26.36 -2.19 2.30
C ASN A 209 -26.96 -0.83 1.92
N ASP A 210 -26.49 0.26 2.55
CA ASP A 210 -26.93 1.63 2.32
C ASP A 210 -25.82 2.63 2.71
N GLU A 211 -26.04 3.91 2.44
CA GLU A 211 -25.07 4.97 2.78
C GLU A 211 -24.79 5.05 4.30
N PRO A 212 -25.78 5.03 5.22
CA PRO A 212 -25.50 5.04 6.65
C PRO A 212 -24.66 3.85 7.17
N SER A 213 -24.90 2.64 6.66
CA SER A 213 -24.10 1.46 7.01
C SER A 213 -22.69 1.53 6.43
N LEU A 214 -22.51 2.13 5.25
CA LEU A 214 -21.19 2.39 4.66
C LEU A 214 -20.36 3.35 5.52
N VAL A 215 -20.96 4.43 6.01
CA VAL A 215 -20.30 5.38 6.94
C VAL A 215 -19.81 4.63 8.19
N ARG A 216 -20.71 3.90 8.86
CA ARG A 216 -20.38 3.17 10.10
C ARG A 216 -19.35 2.07 9.90
N TYR A 217 -19.33 1.42 8.73
CA TYR A 217 -18.28 0.48 8.36
C TYR A 217 -16.93 1.18 8.22
N LEU A 218 -16.86 2.30 7.49
CA LEU A 218 -15.60 2.99 7.24
C LEU A 218 -15.04 3.68 8.49
N GLU A 219 -15.89 4.24 9.35
CA GLU A 219 -15.51 4.73 10.69
C GLU A 219 -14.94 3.60 11.55
N GLY A 220 -15.52 2.40 11.48
CA GLY A 220 -15.00 1.22 12.17
C GLY A 220 -13.62 0.79 11.65
N VAL A 221 -13.41 0.84 10.33
CA VAL A 221 -12.10 0.60 9.70
C VAL A 221 -11.08 1.64 10.15
N GLU A 222 -11.43 2.93 10.14
CA GLU A 222 -10.55 4.00 10.60
C GLU A 222 -10.16 3.82 12.07
N ALA A 223 -11.14 3.56 12.93
CA ALA A 223 -10.93 3.34 14.36
C ALA A 223 -10.02 2.12 14.60
N HIS A 224 -10.22 1.03 13.86
CA HIS A 224 -9.34 -0.14 13.92
C HIS A 224 -7.89 0.21 13.58
N ILE A 225 -7.66 0.84 12.42
CA ILE A 225 -6.30 1.17 11.99
C ILE A 225 -5.62 2.12 13.00
N THR A 226 -6.38 3.08 13.51
CA THR A 226 -5.91 4.02 14.53
C THR A 226 -5.55 3.31 15.84
N GLU A 227 -6.37 2.37 16.32
CA GLU A 227 -6.07 1.57 17.51
C GLU A 227 -4.79 0.74 17.33
N GLU A 228 -4.66 0.06 16.17
CA GLU A 228 -3.47 -0.73 15.83
C GLU A 228 -2.22 0.13 15.77
N PHE A 229 -2.32 1.35 15.23
CA PHE A 229 -1.20 2.28 15.14
C PHE A 229 -0.85 2.88 16.50
N ALA A 230 -1.85 3.18 17.34
CA ALA A 230 -1.63 3.65 18.69
C ALA A 230 -0.95 2.58 19.55
N GLU A 231 -1.35 1.31 19.45
CA GLU A 231 -0.70 0.20 20.16
C GLU A 231 0.78 0.07 19.75
N VAL A 232 1.02 0.15 18.44
CA VAL A 232 2.36 0.06 17.86
C VAL A 232 3.25 1.23 18.28
N SER A 233 2.71 2.45 18.25
CA SER A 233 3.43 3.68 18.64
C SER A 233 3.78 3.66 20.14
N ASN A 234 2.90 3.11 20.97
CA ASN A 234 3.18 2.89 22.40
C ASN A 234 4.18 1.75 22.63
N SER A 235 4.29 0.79 21.69
CA SER A 235 5.27 -0.29 21.71
C SER A 235 6.64 0.16 21.15
N ARG A 236 7.46 0.76 22.03
CA ARG A 236 8.89 1.11 21.87
C ARG A 236 9.57 0.65 20.54
N GLY A 237 9.37 1.42 19.47
CA GLY A 237 10.16 1.29 18.23
C GLY A 237 9.58 0.38 17.14
N ARG A 238 8.28 0.09 17.13
CA ARG A 238 7.62 -0.48 15.93
C ARG A 238 6.97 0.64 15.11
N LEU A 239 7.12 0.58 13.79
CA LEU A 239 6.54 1.56 12.87
C LEU A 239 5.06 1.21 12.57
N PRO A 240 4.12 2.16 12.66
CA PRO A 240 2.71 1.95 12.27
C PRO A 240 2.55 1.30 10.89
N LEU A 241 3.38 1.72 9.92
CA LEU A 241 3.39 1.17 8.56
C LEU A 241 3.65 -0.35 8.53
N VAL A 242 4.49 -0.86 9.43
CA VAL A 242 4.78 -2.29 9.49
C VAL A 242 3.54 -3.07 9.89
N ARG A 243 2.86 -2.60 10.94
CA ARG A 243 1.65 -3.26 11.42
C ARG A 243 0.57 -3.26 10.35
N MET A 244 0.44 -2.14 9.64
CA MET A 244 -0.44 -2.05 8.47
C MET A 244 -0.13 -3.14 7.46
N ILE A 245 1.13 -3.30 7.04
CA ILE A 245 1.54 -4.32 6.06
C ILE A 245 1.22 -5.74 6.57
N GLN A 246 1.44 -6.01 7.86
CA GLN A 246 1.09 -7.30 8.47
C GLN A 246 -0.42 -7.56 8.42
N LEU A 247 -1.25 -6.54 8.57
CA LEU A 247 -2.72 -6.67 8.59
C LEU A 247 -3.34 -6.70 7.19
N MET A 248 -2.63 -6.24 6.15
CA MET A 248 -3.17 -6.21 4.78
C MET A 248 -3.74 -7.55 4.28
N PRO A 249 -3.13 -8.73 4.52
CA PRO A 249 -3.74 -10.00 4.16
C PRO A 249 -5.09 -10.22 4.85
N CYS A 250 -5.19 -9.89 6.14
CA CYS A 250 -6.43 -10.00 6.91
C CYS A 250 -7.53 -9.08 6.39
N TRP A 251 -7.18 -7.87 5.96
CA TRP A 251 -8.15 -6.89 5.46
C TRP A 251 -8.74 -7.24 4.09
N ARG A 252 -8.22 -8.27 3.41
CA ARG A 252 -8.78 -8.83 2.16
C ARG A 252 -9.69 -10.04 2.38
N GLU A 253 -9.96 -10.36 3.64
CA GLU A 253 -10.80 -11.48 4.03
C GLU A 253 -11.97 -10.96 4.88
N PRO A 254 -13.06 -11.73 5.03
CA PRO A 254 -14.10 -11.42 6.00
C PRO A 254 -13.50 -11.23 7.41
N PRO A 255 -14.01 -10.27 8.21
CA PRO A 255 -15.19 -9.43 7.97
C PRO A 255 -14.89 -8.11 7.23
N TRP A 256 -13.66 -7.89 6.77
CA TRP A 256 -13.20 -6.63 6.18
C TRP A 256 -13.57 -6.48 4.72
N GLN A 257 -13.74 -7.58 4.01
CA GLN A 257 -14.20 -7.62 2.62
C GLN A 257 -15.38 -8.59 2.48
N SER A 258 -16.36 -8.20 1.68
CA SER A 258 -17.47 -9.06 1.27
C SER A 258 -18.07 -8.58 -0.06
N GLY A 259 -17.99 -9.43 -1.10
CA GLY A 259 -18.48 -9.08 -2.44
C GLY A 259 -17.86 -7.77 -2.94
N SER A 260 -18.72 -6.81 -3.31
CA SER A 260 -18.32 -5.48 -3.80
C SER A 260 -17.89 -4.51 -2.69
N ILE A 261 -18.07 -4.88 -1.41
CA ILE A 261 -17.73 -4.03 -0.28
C ILE A 261 -16.32 -4.37 0.22
N TYR A 262 -15.44 -3.39 0.07
CA TYR A 262 -14.05 -3.42 0.54
C TYR A 262 -13.57 -1.97 0.70
N PHE A 263 -12.55 -1.76 1.53
CA PHE A 263 -11.92 -0.45 1.67
C PHE A 263 -10.57 -0.36 0.94
N TYR A 264 -10.13 0.87 0.73
CA TYR A 264 -8.81 1.20 0.22
C TYR A 264 -8.25 2.43 0.94
N ILE A 265 -6.92 2.52 0.94
CA ILE A 265 -6.18 3.63 1.56
C ILE A 265 -5.30 4.22 0.47
N VAL A 266 -5.32 5.54 0.34
CA VAL A 266 -4.46 6.28 -0.59
C VAL A 266 -3.79 7.46 0.12
N THR A 267 -2.70 7.99 -0.44
CA THR A 267 -2.10 9.23 0.07
C THR A 267 -3.06 10.41 -0.12
N GLY A 268 -3.13 11.30 0.86
CA GLY A 268 -3.96 12.52 0.83
C GLY A 268 -3.26 13.72 0.16
N THR A 269 -2.50 13.45 -0.91
CA THR A 269 -1.72 14.40 -1.71
C THR A 269 -2.29 14.50 -3.12
N ASP A 270 -1.98 15.57 -3.86
CA ASP A 270 -2.38 15.77 -5.25
C ASP A 270 -1.95 14.62 -6.16
N LYS A 271 -0.79 14.03 -5.90
CA LYS A 271 -0.40 12.73 -6.44
C LYS A 271 -0.89 11.63 -5.51
N MET A 272 -2.14 11.19 -5.67
CA MET A 272 -2.66 10.04 -4.91
C MET A 272 -1.87 8.78 -5.27
N TYR A 273 -1.34 8.08 -4.28
CA TYR A 273 -0.76 6.75 -4.43
C TYR A 273 -1.57 5.73 -3.64
N GLY A 274 -1.81 4.56 -4.23
CA GLY A 274 -2.44 3.45 -3.54
C GLY A 274 -1.55 2.95 -2.40
N ILE A 275 -2.06 2.91 -1.18
CA ILE A 275 -1.38 2.30 -0.03
C ILE A 275 -1.94 0.90 0.22
N PHE A 276 -3.26 0.79 0.19
CA PHE A 276 -3.98 -0.48 0.32
C PHE A 276 -5.21 -0.47 -0.59
N ASN A 277 -5.58 -1.64 -1.12
CA ASN A 277 -6.84 -1.85 -1.81
C ASN A 277 -7.27 -3.28 -1.51
N GLY A 278 -8.48 -3.44 -0.95
CA GLY A 278 -9.02 -4.74 -0.56
C GLY A 278 -9.25 -5.67 -1.74
N ASN A 279 -9.68 -5.13 -2.89
CA ASN A 279 -9.98 -5.92 -4.07
C ASN A 279 -8.77 -6.17 -4.98
N SER A 280 -8.02 -5.10 -5.28
CA SER A 280 -7.03 -5.08 -6.35
C SER A 280 -5.65 -4.76 -5.80
N PRO A 281 -4.91 -5.76 -5.26
CA PRO A 281 -3.55 -5.59 -4.73
C PRO A 281 -2.60 -4.90 -5.71
N GLN A 282 -2.85 -5.06 -7.00
CA GLN A 282 -2.08 -4.45 -8.07
C GLN A 282 -2.08 -2.91 -8.03
N LEU A 283 -3.14 -2.27 -7.51
CA LEU A 283 -3.19 -0.81 -7.34
C LEU A 283 -2.29 -0.29 -6.21
N GLN A 284 -1.70 -1.17 -5.39
CA GLN A 284 -0.83 -0.77 -4.29
C GLN A 284 0.51 -0.23 -4.79
N ASP A 285 0.95 0.82 -4.11
CA ASP A 285 2.13 1.63 -4.38
C ASP A 285 2.10 2.34 -5.74
N ARG A 286 1.00 2.26 -6.51
CA ARG A 286 0.89 2.91 -7.82
C ARG A 286 0.30 4.31 -7.69
N SER A 287 0.72 5.20 -8.60
CA SER A 287 0.05 6.49 -8.75
C SER A 287 -1.36 6.24 -9.30
N LEU A 288 -2.35 6.76 -8.60
CA LEU A 288 -3.76 6.65 -8.95
C LEU A 288 -4.19 7.89 -9.74
N ARG A 289 -3.57 8.11 -10.90
CA ARG A 289 -4.09 9.05 -11.91
C ARG A 289 -5.25 8.39 -12.64
N LEU A 290 -6.34 8.18 -11.91
CA LEU A 290 -7.48 7.43 -12.37
C LEU A 290 -8.42 8.38 -13.08
N VAL A 291 -8.68 8.09 -14.35
CA VAL A 291 -9.66 8.78 -15.16
C VAL A 291 -10.76 7.78 -15.49
N ASP A 292 -11.98 8.10 -15.10
CA ASP A 292 -13.14 7.27 -15.41
C ASP A 292 -13.51 7.25 -16.90
N ASP A 293 -14.41 6.36 -17.28
CA ASP A 293 -14.87 6.24 -18.68
C ASP A 293 -15.52 7.53 -19.21
N ASN A 294 -15.91 8.46 -18.32
CA ASN A 294 -16.42 9.78 -18.68
C ASN A 294 -15.31 10.85 -18.77
N GLY A 295 -14.04 10.50 -18.55
CA GLY A 295 -12.94 11.45 -18.54
C GLY A 295 -12.75 12.18 -17.21
N VAL A 296 -13.40 11.75 -16.13
CA VAL A 296 -13.31 12.39 -14.80
C VAL A 296 -12.08 11.87 -14.06
N GLU A 297 -11.22 12.80 -13.62
CA GLU A 297 -10.09 12.49 -12.74
C GLU A 297 -10.59 12.16 -11.32
N VAL A 298 -10.89 10.88 -11.07
CA VAL A 298 -11.54 10.40 -9.84
C VAL A 298 -10.74 10.78 -8.59
N ALA A 299 -9.42 10.59 -8.62
CA ALA A 299 -8.54 10.93 -7.50
C ALA A 299 -8.64 12.41 -7.09
N LYS A 300 -8.67 13.31 -8.07
CA LYS A 300 -8.83 14.74 -7.83
C LYS A 300 -10.20 15.05 -7.21
N ARG A 301 -11.27 14.44 -7.71
CA ARG A 301 -12.63 14.60 -7.16
C ARG A 301 -12.73 14.13 -5.71
N ILE A 302 -12.06 13.01 -5.39
CA ILE A 302 -12.00 12.50 -4.02
C ILE A 302 -11.35 13.53 -3.08
N LEU A 303 -10.22 14.11 -3.48
CA LEU A 303 -9.54 15.15 -2.70
C LEU A 303 -10.41 16.41 -2.55
N GLU A 304 -11.02 16.87 -3.65
CA GLU A 304 -11.95 18.01 -3.63
C GLU A 304 -13.10 17.79 -2.64
N GLU A 305 -13.63 16.57 -2.58
CA GLU A 305 -14.73 16.22 -1.67
C GLU A 305 -14.29 16.24 -0.21
N VAL A 306 -13.18 15.59 0.15
CA VAL A 306 -12.71 15.56 1.55
C VAL A 306 -12.06 16.87 2.02
N ASP A 307 -11.66 17.75 1.09
CA ASP A 307 -11.13 19.10 1.40
C ASP A 307 -12.23 20.17 1.47
N ARG A 308 -13.48 19.81 1.20
CA ARG A 308 -14.62 20.73 1.24
C ARG A 308 -14.78 21.31 2.66
N GLN A 309 -14.99 22.62 2.74
CA GLN A 309 -15.20 23.35 4.00
C GLN A 309 -16.69 23.54 4.25
N ASP A 310 -17.40 22.44 4.44
CA ASP A 310 -18.83 22.43 4.77
C ASP A 310 -19.07 21.89 6.20
N ASP A 311 -20.26 21.33 6.44
CA ASP A 311 -20.69 20.85 7.76
C ASP A 311 -19.97 19.56 8.18
N THR A 312 -19.38 18.80 7.23
CA THR A 312 -18.62 17.57 7.48
C THR A 312 -17.18 17.66 6.90
N PRO A 313 -16.33 18.58 7.40
CA PRO A 313 -14.99 18.75 6.85
C PRO A 313 -14.14 17.50 7.07
N GLY A 314 -13.48 17.01 6.01
CA GLY A 314 -12.66 15.81 6.07
C GLY A 314 -13.39 14.53 5.68
N GLU A 315 -14.69 14.56 5.37
CA GLU A 315 -15.44 13.40 4.92
C GLU A 315 -16.48 13.76 3.86
N GLY A 316 -16.91 12.79 3.06
CA GLY A 316 -17.94 13.06 2.07
C GLY A 316 -18.26 11.89 1.14
N PHE A 317 -19.32 12.11 0.35
CA PHE A 317 -19.80 11.15 -0.66
C PHE A 317 -19.46 11.63 -2.06
N LEU A 318 -19.06 10.69 -2.92
CA LEU A 318 -18.83 10.96 -4.34
C LEU A 318 -19.37 9.80 -5.17
N THR A 319 -20.12 10.12 -6.23
CA THR A 319 -20.50 9.14 -7.25
C THR A 319 -19.52 9.20 -8.41
N TYR A 320 -18.95 8.04 -8.78
CA TYR A 320 -17.96 7.88 -9.84
C TYR A 320 -18.09 6.48 -10.44
N LEU A 321 -17.45 6.21 -11.57
CA LEU A 321 -17.33 4.83 -12.08
C LEU A 321 -16.16 4.14 -11.40
N TRP A 322 -16.29 2.85 -11.07
CA TRP A 322 -15.23 2.00 -10.52
C TRP A 322 -15.47 0.53 -10.90
N GLU A 323 -14.43 -0.32 -10.87
CA GLU A 323 -14.58 -1.76 -11.09
C GLU A 323 -15.40 -2.42 -9.97
N ASP A 324 -16.49 -3.11 -10.31
CA ASP A 324 -17.22 -3.98 -9.38
C ASP A 324 -16.63 -5.40 -9.43
N PRO A 325 -16.03 -5.92 -8.34
CA PRO A 325 -15.43 -7.25 -8.35
C PRO A 325 -16.43 -8.40 -8.48
N THR A 326 -17.73 -8.11 -8.38
CA THR A 326 -18.79 -9.10 -8.61
C THR A 326 -19.29 -9.12 -10.05
N VAL A 327 -18.86 -8.17 -10.90
CA VAL A 327 -19.23 -8.08 -12.32
C VAL A 327 -18.07 -8.56 -13.19
N ILE A 328 -18.22 -9.76 -13.76
CA ILE A 328 -17.22 -10.36 -14.64
C ILE A 328 -17.02 -9.46 -15.87
N GLY A 329 -15.76 -9.08 -16.13
CA GLY A 329 -15.37 -8.29 -17.31
C GLY A 329 -15.52 -6.77 -17.14
N ASP A 330 -15.92 -6.30 -15.96
CA ASP A 330 -15.88 -4.87 -15.61
C ASP A 330 -14.45 -4.40 -15.27
N GLU A 331 -13.54 -5.36 -15.03
CA GLU A 331 -12.11 -5.11 -14.92
C GLU A 331 -11.59 -4.58 -16.26
N VAL A 332 -10.92 -3.41 -16.23
CA VAL A 332 -10.14 -2.93 -17.37
C VAL A 332 -8.89 -3.79 -17.46
N LEU A 333 -9.03 -4.98 -18.02
CA LEU A 333 -7.91 -5.82 -18.38
C LEU A 333 -7.14 -5.06 -19.45
N CYS A 334 -5.88 -4.75 -19.16
CA CYS A 334 -4.92 -4.42 -20.20
C CYS A 334 -4.85 -5.69 -21.06
N GLU A 335 -5.61 -5.72 -22.14
CA GLU A 335 -5.58 -6.83 -23.09
C GLU A 335 -4.11 -6.99 -23.48
N GLU A 336 -3.50 -8.11 -23.09
CA GLU A 336 -2.21 -8.55 -23.64
C GLU A 336 -2.45 -8.77 -25.13
N THR A 337 -2.40 -7.68 -25.91
CA THR A 337 -2.28 -7.79 -27.35
C THR A 337 -0.90 -8.37 -27.60
N ALA A 338 -0.84 -9.70 -27.59
CA ALA A 338 0.24 -10.44 -28.20
C ALA A 338 0.44 -9.84 -29.60
N PRO A 339 1.65 -9.40 -29.98
CA PRO A 339 1.85 -8.77 -31.27
C PRO A 339 1.67 -9.83 -32.36
N ALA A 340 0.45 -9.94 -32.89
CA ALA A 340 0.23 -10.49 -34.21
C ALA A 340 0.79 -9.46 -35.20
N SER A 341 2.05 -9.65 -35.57
CA SER A 341 2.79 -8.95 -36.64
C SER A 341 3.13 -7.46 -36.45
N GLY A 342 4.30 -7.21 -35.85
CA GLY A 342 5.28 -6.22 -36.29
C GLY A 342 5.01 -4.73 -35.96
N PRO A 343 5.87 -4.05 -35.16
CA PRO A 343 5.69 -2.64 -34.87
C PRO A 343 6.08 -1.75 -36.07
N SER A 344 5.20 -0.79 -36.39
CA SER A 344 5.54 0.43 -37.12
C SER A 344 6.29 1.38 -36.15
N PRO A 345 7.42 1.99 -36.53
CA PRO A 345 8.26 2.78 -35.60
C PRO A 345 7.73 4.18 -35.23
N GLU A 346 6.51 4.54 -35.61
CA GLU A 346 6.01 5.92 -35.49
C GLU A 346 4.86 6.10 -34.49
N ASP A 347 4.38 5.02 -33.86
CA ASP A 347 3.42 5.10 -32.75
C ASP A 347 4.18 5.01 -31.42
N GLU A 348 4.78 6.13 -31.01
CA GLU A 348 5.35 6.30 -29.68
C GLU A 348 4.26 6.16 -28.60
N ASP A 349 4.46 5.17 -27.73
CA ASP A 349 4.16 5.20 -26.29
C ASP A 349 2.70 5.08 -25.81
N VAL A 350 1.98 4.06 -26.27
CA VAL A 350 0.97 3.39 -25.42
C VAL A 350 1.38 1.95 -25.15
N PHE A 351 2.61 1.78 -24.66
CA PHE A 351 3.04 0.49 -24.12
C PHE A 351 2.41 0.29 -22.74
N CYS A 352 1.55 -0.72 -22.62
CA CYS A 352 1.24 -1.36 -21.35
C CYS A 352 2.54 -2.01 -20.83
N GLU A 353 3.44 -1.24 -20.23
CA GLU A 353 4.61 -1.78 -19.54
C GLU A 353 4.13 -2.66 -18.39
N ALA A 354 4.15 -3.97 -18.62
CA ALA A 354 4.16 -5.06 -17.65
C ALA A 354 3.47 -4.74 -16.30
N GLY A 355 2.14 -4.84 -16.28
CA GLY A 355 1.41 -5.25 -15.08
C GLY A 355 0.94 -4.15 -14.13
N ASN A 356 0.18 -3.17 -14.64
CA ASN A 356 -0.85 -2.42 -13.92
C ASN A 356 -1.53 -1.40 -14.83
N PRO A 357 -2.72 -0.87 -14.48
CA PRO A 357 -3.60 -0.26 -15.45
C PRO A 357 -2.92 0.96 -16.10
N ILE A 358 -3.15 1.11 -17.42
CA ILE A 358 -2.53 2.13 -18.28
C ILE A 358 -2.51 3.47 -17.51
N PRO A 359 -1.37 4.15 -17.35
CA PRO A 359 -1.36 5.48 -16.74
C PRO A 359 -2.44 6.38 -17.38
N GLY A 360 -3.44 6.79 -16.59
CA GLY A 360 -4.62 7.51 -17.09
C GLY A 360 -5.85 6.66 -17.44
N ARG A 361 -5.86 5.35 -17.19
CA ARG A 361 -7.06 4.50 -17.22
C ARG A 361 -7.13 3.63 -16.00
N SER A 362 -8.25 3.72 -15.30
CA SER A 362 -9.03 2.63 -14.71
C SER A 362 -9.80 3.23 -13.55
N PRO A 363 -11.12 3.29 -13.71
CA PRO A 363 -11.98 2.83 -12.66
C PRO A 363 -13.26 2.26 -13.31
N GLY A 364 -13.16 1.05 -13.89
CA GLY A 364 -14.28 0.25 -14.39
C GLY A 364 -15.38 0.98 -15.17
N THR A 365 -16.54 0.32 -15.27
CA THR A 365 -17.74 0.86 -15.93
C THR A 365 -18.93 0.93 -14.97
N SER A 366 -18.81 0.34 -13.78
CA SER A 366 -19.89 0.31 -12.80
C SER A 366 -19.98 1.59 -11.99
N VAL A 367 -21.19 2.12 -11.83
CA VAL A 367 -21.45 3.28 -10.97
C VAL A 367 -21.23 2.87 -9.51
N LYS A 368 -20.42 3.65 -8.79
CA LYS A 368 -20.12 3.50 -7.37
C LYS A 368 -20.46 4.78 -6.63
N ILE A 369 -21.18 4.63 -5.51
CA ILE A 369 -21.34 5.69 -4.51
C ILE A 369 -20.29 5.42 -3.44
N GLY A 370 -19.21 6.21 -3.44
CA GLY A 370 -18.15 6.09 -2.46
C GLY A 370 -18.33 7.03 -1.28
N TYR A 371 -17.90 6.57 -0.11
CA TYR A 371 -17.71 7.39 1.08
C TYR A 371 -16.22 7.47 1.42
N PHE A 372 -15.77 8.64 1.84
CA PHE A 372 -14.36 8.97 2.03
C PHE A 372 -14.13 9.66 3.35
N ILE A 373 -13.02 9.32 4.01
CA ILE A 373 -12.57 9.94 5.26
C ILE A 373 -11.10 10.35 5.07
N ARG A 374 -10.79 11.61 5.36
CA ARG A 374 -9.42 12.12 5.46
C ARG A 374 -8.91 11.96 6.87
N THR A 375 -7.85 11.18 7.03
CA THR A 375 -7.33 10.78 8.34
C THR A 375 -5.81 10.81 8.38
N ASP A 376 -5.22 10.92 9.56
CA ASP A 376 -3.79 10.65 9.78
C ASP A 376 -3.56 9.34 10.54
N PHE A 377 -4.63 8.61 10.89
CA PHE A 377 -4.59 7.42 11.75
C PHE A 377 -3.83 7.64 13.08
N GLY A 378 -3.73 8.90 13.54
CA GLY A 378 -2.94 9.27 14.71
C GLY A 378 -1.41 9.20 14.49
N ILE A 379 -0.94 9.11 13.24
CA ILE A 379 0.50 9.11 12.93
C ILE A 379 1.06 10.54 13.07
N GLU A 380 2.07 10.69 13.91
CA GLU A 380 2.82 11.93 14.05
C GLU A 380 3.55 12.29 12.74
N GLY A 381 3.60 13.59 12.40
CA GLY A 381 4.25 14.09 11.17
C GLY A 381 3.28 14.68 10.14
N GLY A 382 1.97 14.61 10.40
CA GLY A 382 0.96 15.34 9.62
C GLY A 382 0.68 14.76 8.23
N THR A 383 1.23 13.59 7.90
CA THR A 383 0.85 12.86 6.68
C THR A 383 -0.63 12.54 6.74
N LYS A 384 -1.38 13.00 5.74
CA LYS A 384 -2.80 12.71 5.58
C LYS A 384 -2.99 11.58 4.58
N TYR A 385 -3.93 10.72 4.87
CA TYR A 385 -4.41 9.63 4.03
C TYR A 385 -5.89 9.88 3.71
N VAL A 386 -6.35 9.25 2.63
CA VAL A 386 -7.77 9.11 2.36
C VAL A 386 -8.13 7.63 2.45
N LEU A 387 -9.04 7.33 3.35
CA LEU A 387 -9.69 6.03 3.50
C LEU A 387 -11.01 6.08 2.70
N GLY A 388 -11.24 5.09 1.84
CA GLY A 388 -12.43 5.05 0.98
C GLY A 388 -13.05 3.67 0.91
N SER A 389 -14.37 3.62 0.75
CA SER A 389 -15.15 2.43 0.40
C SER A 389 -16.37 2.87 -0.43
N GLY A 390 -17.17 1.95 -0.95
CA GLY A 390 -18.39 2.33 -1.66
C GLY A 390 -19.37 1.19 -1.90
N ILE A 391 -20.61 1.60 -2.20
CA ILE A 391 -21.71 0.73 -2.63
C ILE A 391 -21.94 0.87 -4.12
N TYR A 392 -22.35 -0.22 -4.77
CA TYR A 392 -22.73 -0.21 -6.19
C TYR A 392 -24.26 -0.22 -6.24
N PRO A 393 -24.91 0.94 -6.46
CA PRO A 393 -26.37 1.02 -6.53
C PRO A 393 -26.84 0.14 -7.69
N GLY A 394 -27.42 -1.00 -7.32
CA GLY A 394 -27.86 -2.10 -8.17
C GLY A 394 -27.74 -1.88 -9.68
N SER A 395 -26.78 -2.57 -10.31
CA SER A 395 -27.21 -3.49 -11.36
C SER A 395 -28.18 -4.44 -10.64
N GLU A 396 -29.48 -4.16 -10.66
CA GLU A 396 -30.47 -5.16 -10.24
C GLU A 396 -29.99 -6.47 -10.83
N GLN A 397 -29.71 -7.45 -9.97
CA GLN A 397 -29.36 -8.80 -10.38
C GLN A 397 -30.35 -9.13 -11.48
N GLY A 398 -29.87 -9.11 -12.72
CA GLY A 398 -30.62 -9.51 -13.88
C GLY A 398 -30.85 -10.97 -13.64
N GLY A 399 -31.93 -11.26 -12.91
CA GLY A 399 -32.44 -12.59 -12.73
C GLY A 399 -32.49 -13.12 -14.15
N SER A 400 -31.64 -14.09 -14.41
CA SER A 400 -31.74 -14.98 -15.55
C SER A 400 -33.06 -15.78 -15.41
N GLY A 401 -34.18 -15.06 -15.39
CA GLY A 401 -35.53 -15.54 -15.55
C GLY A 401 -35.82 -15.40 -17.03
N GLY A 402 -36.00 -16.54 -17.69
CA GLY A 402 -36.15 -16.65 -19.12
C GLY A 402 -37.14 -15.65 -19.72
N SER A 403 -36.82 -15.29 -20.96
CA SER A 403 -37.70 -14.65 -21.92
C SER A 403 -39.13 -15.18 -21.81
N ASP A 404 -40.07 -14.32 -21.43
CA ASP A 404 -41.42 -14.34 -21.98
C ASP A 404 -42.11 -12.99 -21.74
N GLY A 405 -42.42 -12.30 -22.85
CA GLY A 405 -43.66 -11.54 -22.97
C GLY A 405 -43.72 -10.12 -22.41
N SER A 406 -43.51 -9.15 -23.31
CA SER A 406 -44.44 -8.05 -23.58
C SER A 406 -44.90 -7.14 -22.41
N GLY A 407 -44.40 -5.90 -22.43
CA GLY A 407 -45.28 -4.73 -22.46
C GLY A 407 -45.20 -3.75 -21.30
N GLY A 408 -44.64 -2.57 -21.59
CA GLY A 408 -45.21 -1.27 -21.20
C GLY A 408 -44.95 -0.76 -19.78
N GLY A 409 -44.50 0.49 -19.72
CA GLY A 409 -44.71 1.37 -18.56
C GLY A 409 -43.42 1.89 -17.94
N GLY A 410 -43.04 3.11 -18.29
CA GLY A 410 -42.10 3.88 -17.50
C GLY A 410 -42.70 4.25 -16.14
N CYS A 411 -41.87 4.30 -15.12
CA CYS A 411 -42.18 4.96 -13.85
C CYS A 411 -41.02 5.88 -13.48
N ALA A 412 -41.34 7.18 -13.48
CA ALA A 412 -40.57 8.19 -12.78
C ALA A 412 -40.57 7.87 -11.27
N ILE A 413 -39.40 7.95 -10.62
CA ILE A 413 -39.33 7.92 -9.16
C ILE A 413 -39.83 9.28 -8.66
N ALA A 414 -41.10 9.31 -8.26
CA ALA A 414 -41.67 10.37 -7.46
C ALA A 414 -41.33 10.10 -5.98
N SER A 415 -40.84 11.13 -5.30
CA SER A 415 -40.80 11.23 -3.84
C SER A 415 -42.20 11.01 -3.28
N GLY A 416 -42.38 9.99 -2.43
CA GLY A 416 -43.68 9.67 -1.86
C GLY A 416 -43.58 8.72 -0.68
N SER A 417 -43.65 9.31 0.51
CA SER A 417 -44.07 8.76 1.80
C SER A 417 -44.86 7.45 1.79
N GLY A 418 -44.51 6.55 2.71
CA GLY A 418 -45.47 5.70 3.41
C GLY A 418 -45.48 4.24 2.99
N ASN A 419 -44.66 3.44 3.68
CA ASN A 419 -45.05 2.12 4.19
C ASN A 419 -44.18 1.85 5.43
N GLU A 420 -44.58 2.45 6.55
CA GLU A 420 -44.14 2.03 7.88
C GLU A 420 -44.66 0.61 8.14
N LEU A 421 -43.83 -0.38 7.86
CA LEU A 421 -43.88 -1.66 8.56
C LEU A 421 -43.15 -1.49 9.90
N ASP A 422 -43.88 -0.82 10.79
CA ASP A 422 -43.90 -0.91 12.25
C ASP A 422 -42.73 -1.64 12.95
N ALA A 423 -41.60 -0.94 13.08
CA ALA A 423 -40.51 -1.32 14.00
C ALA A 423 -40.96 -1.27 15.49
N GLY A 424 -42.13 -0.67 15.78
CA GLY A 424 -42.74 -0.62 17.10
C GLY A 424 -43.24 -1.97 17.60
N THR A 425 -43.79 -2.81 16.72
CA THR A 425 -44.32 -4.13 17.10
C THR A 425 -43.21 -5.15 17.41
N PHE A 426 -42.05 -5.06 16.75
CA PHE A 426 -40.92 -5.96 17.04
C PHE A 426 -40.28 -5.67 18.41
N ASN A 427 -40.15 -4.39 18.78
CA ASN A 427 -39.66 -3.99 20.10
C ASN A 427 -40.64 -4.35 21.23
N LEU A 428 -41.95 -4.29 20.98
CA LEU A 428 -42.96 -4.67 21.98
C LEU A 428 -42.90 -6.18 22.30
N PHE A 429 -42.67 -7.03 21.30
CA PHE A 429 -42.52 -8.48 21.48
C PHE A 429 -41.26 -8.84 22.28
N LEU A 430 -40.15 -8.13 22.04
CA LEU A 430 -38.90 -8.34 22.76
C LEU A 430 -39.01 -7.94 24.24
N ILE A 431 -39.65 -6.80 24.52
CA ILE A 431 -39.93 -6.35 25.89
C ILE A 431 -40.88 -7.32 26.60
N ALA A 432 -41.94 -7.80 25.94
CA ALA A 432 -42.86 -8.78 26.51
C ALA A 432 -42.18 -10.12 26.81
N ALA A 433 -41.26 -10.59 25.94
CA ALA A 433 -40.49 -11.81 26.15
C ALA A 433 -39.55 -11.70 27.35
N VAL A 434 -38.85 -10.56 27.51
CA VAL A 434 -37.97 -10.30 28.67
C VAL A 434 -38.77 -10.24 29.97
N LEU A 435 -39.96 -9.60 29.97
CA LEU A 435 -40.83 -9.55 31.14
C LEU A 435 -41.38 -10.94 31.51
N PHE A 436 -41.71 -11.79 30.53
CA PHE A 436 -42.14 -13.18 30.79
C PHE A 436 -41.00 -14.05 31.34
N LEU A 437 -39.77 -13.87 30.86
CA LEU A 437 -38.57 -14.53 31.39
C LEU A 437 -38.26 -14.08 32.84
N ALA A 438 -38.36 -12.78 33.13
CA ALA A 438 -38.17 -12.27 34.48
C ALA A 438 -39.23 -12.81 35.47
N ALA A 439 -40.50 -12.85 35.04
CA ALA A 439 -41.60 -13.37 35.87
C ALA A 439 -41.49 -14.89 36.15
N SER A 440 -40.95 -15.66 35.21
CA SER A 440 -40.78 -17.11 35.36
C SER A 440 -39.57 -17.49 36.23
N VAL A 441 -38.50 -16.69 36.21
CA VAL A 441 -37.35 -16.86 37.13
C VAL A 441 -37.73 -16.45 38.56
N GLY A 442 -38.51 -15.39 38.75
CA GLY A 442 -38.98 -14.96 40.08
C GLY A 442 -39.83 -16.02 40.81
N ARG A 443 -40.65 -16.80 40.08
CA ARG A 443 -41.46 -17.88 40.69
C ARG A 443 -40.65 -19.10 41.11
N ARG A 444 -39.48 -19.37 40.50
CA ARG A 444 -38.63 -20.52 40.89
C ARG A 444 -37.83 -20.26 42.15
N LEU A 445 -37.55 -18.99 42.50
CA LEU A 445 -36.81 -18.63 43.71
C LEU A 445 -37.70 -18.52 44.97
N GLY A 446 -39.02 -18.44 44.79
CA GLY A 446 -39.99 -18.38 45.90
C GLY A 446 -40.47 -19.74 46.44
N ALA A 447 -40.10 -20.86 45.81
CA ALA A 447 -40.60 -22.20 46.18
C ALA A 447 -39.66 -22.98 47.13
N THR A 448 -38.55 -22.38 47.58
CA THR A 448 -37.54 -23.03 48.44
C THR A 448 -37.49 -22.51 49.88
N GLN A 449 -38.48 -21.75 50.34
CA GLN A 449 -38.66 -21.43 51.76
C GLN A 449 -40.00 -21.98 52.25
N GLY A 450 -39.98 -23.24 52.67
CA GLY A 450 -41.16 -23.93 53.17
C GLY A 450 -40.88 -25.39 53.56
N SER A 451 -39.83 -25.62 54.35
CA SER A 451 -39.68 -26.81 55.21
C SER A 451 -38.88 -26.46 56.45
#